data_AF-A0A0B1T2J2-F1
#
_entry.id   AF-A0A0B1T2J2-F1
#
_cell.length_a   1.000
_cell.length_b   1.000
_cell.length_c   1.000
_cell.angle_alpha   90.00
_cell.angle_beta   90.00
_cell.angle_gamma   90.00
#
_symmetry.space_group_name_H-M   'P 1'
#
loop_
_entity.id
_entity.type
_entity.pdbx_description
1 polymer ?
#
loop_
_entity_poly.entity_id
_entity_poly.type
_entity_poly.pdbx_seq_one_letter_code
_entity_poly.pdbx_strand_id
1 'polypeptide(L)'
;MRTVGKMRHNLRIKPEQKEDSLYKRTEREELEPAPLVVPSKLQQSLQFNLKPTFEEKPKEKKECVIARNTALILEPEEAKRKRMMHMLRVINKDIVKKSEAAHEKYLAEKAKEEAGKARKEHQSSKEGDFPHPNPT
;
A
#
# COMPACT_ATOMS: atom_id res chain seq x y z
N MET A 1 51.05 -17.87 -15.90
CA MET A 1 50.26 -16.62 -16.06
C MET A 1 49.97 -16.05 -14.68
N ARG A 2 50.03 -14.73 -14.45
CA ARG A 2 49.69 -14.11 -13.15
C ARG A 2 48.18 -13.78 -13.12
N THR A 3 47.56 -13.75 -11.93
CA THR A 3 46.13 -13.37 -11.79
C THR A 3 45.93 -11.86 -11.96
N VAL A 4 44.73 -11.46 -12.40
CA VAL A 4 44.35 -10.04 -12.56
C VAL A 4 44.54 -9.27 -11.25
N GLY A 5 44.15 -9.87 -10.13
CA GLY A 5 44.35 -9.29 -8.80
C GLY A 5 45.84 -9.06 -8.48
N LYS A 6 46.71 -10.04 -8.78
CA LYS A 6 48.15 -9.90 -8.54
C LYS A 6 48.81 -8.88 -9.47
N MET A 7 48.36 -8.78 -10.72
CA MET A 7 48.83 -7.74 -11.66
C MET A 7 48.46 -6.34 -11.18
N ARG A 8 47.19 -6.12 -10.76
CA ARG A 8 46.72 -4.83 -10.23
C ARG A 8 47.43 -4.44 -8.94
N HIS A 9 47.66 -5.40 -8.04
CA HIS A 9 48.42 -5.18 -6.81
C HIS A 9 49.86 -4.72 -7.10
N ASN A 10 50.57 -5.40 -8.00
CA ASN A 10 51.96 -5.06 -8.33
C ASN A 10 52.07 -3.69 -9.02
N LEU A 11 51.10 -3.33 -9.87
CA LEU A 11 51.02 -2.03 -10.53
C LEU A 11 50.39 -0.93 -9.64
N ARG A 12 49.94 -1.27 -8.43
CA ARG A 12 49.23 -0.36 -7.50
C ARG A 12 47.98 0.30 -8.13
N ILE A 13 47.30 -0.39 -9.04
CA ILE A 13 46.09 0.09 -9.73
C ILE A 13 44.85 -0.38 -8.95
N LYS A 14 43.96 0.57 -8.59
CA LYS A 14 42.67 0.25 -7.99
C LYS A 14 41.71 -0.34 -9.04
N PRO A 15 40.84 -1.29 -8.65
CA PRO A 15 39.80 -1.76 -9.56
C PRO A 15 38.83 -0.63 -9.91
N GLU A 16 38.47 -0.49 -11.17
CA GLU A 16 37.40 0.40 -11.60
C GLU A 16 36.06 -0.06 -11.00
N GLN A 17 35.42 0.81 -10.22
CA GLN A 17 34.10 0.60 -9.66
C GLN A 17 33.21 1.75 -10.13
N LYS A 18 32.08 1.44 -10.78
CA LYS A 18 31.11 2.44 -11.24
C LYS A 18 30.18 2.79 -10.10
N GLU A 19 30.03 4.08 -9.78
CA GLU A 19 29.19 4.56 -8.68
C GLU A 19 27.71 4.19 -8.85
N ASP A 20 27.23 4.10 -10.08
CA ASP A 20 25.85 3.69 -10.39
C ASP A 20 25.64 2.17 -10.27
N SER A 21 26.71 1.39 -10.27
CA SER A 21 26.66 -0.07 -10.06
C SER A 21 26.68 -0.46 -8.58
N LEU A 22 27.00 0.48 -7.68
CA LEU A 22 26.95 0.23 -6.25
C LEU A 22 25.48 0.22 -5.80
N TYR A 23 25.08 -0.85 -5.11
CA TYR A 23 23.77 -0.91 -4.48
C TYR A 23 23.58 0.25 -3.49
N LYS A 24 22.44 0.92 -3.59
CA LYS A 24 22.02 2.00 -2.68
C LYS A 24 20.69 1.64 -2.05
N ARG A 25 20.53 1.98 -0.76
CA ARG A 25 19.21 1.90 -0.12
C ARG A 25 18.30 2.91 -0.83
N THR A 26 17.19 2.42 -1.37
CA THR A 26 16.22 3.25 -2.08
C THR A 26 15.01 3.46 -1.17
N GLU A 27 14.77 4.70 -0.77
CA GLU A 27 13.51 5.08 -0.12
C GLU A 27 12.46 5.29 -1.21
N ARG A 28 11.35 4.55 -1.13
CA ARG A 28 10.26 4.65 -2.09
C ARG A 28 9.13 5.44 -1.46
N GLU A 29 8.69 6.49 -2.14
CA GLU A 29 7.47 7.18 -1.78
C GLU A 29 6.26 6.27 -2.05
N GLU A 30 5.24 6.40 -1.20
CA GLU A 30 3.97 5.70 -1.42
C GLU A 30 3.30 6.27 -2.68
N LEU A 31 2.98 5.40 -3.64
CA LEU A 31 2.31 5.82 -4.86
C LEU A 31 0.82 6.08 -4.56
N GLU A 32 0.41 7.36 -4.53
CA GLU A 32 -1.00 7.74 -4.49
C GLU A 32 -1.59 7.73 -5.92
N PRO A 33 -2.49 6.80 -6.26
CA PRO A 33 -3.09 6.77 -7.59
C PRO A 33 -4.03 7.96 -7.80
N ALA A 34 -4.03 8.51 -9.02
CA ALA A 34 -4.95 9.58 -9.37
C ALA A 34 -6.42 9.10 -9.25
N PRO A 35 -7.34 9.95 -8.78
CA PRO A 35 -8.75 9.59 -8.70
C PRO A 35 -9.34 9.34 -10.09
N LEU A 36 -10.34 8.46 -10.15
CA LEU A 36 -11.01 8.13 -11.41
C LEU A 36 -11.82 9.33 -11.93
N VAL A 37 -11.42 9.86 -13.10
CA VAL A 37 -12.14 10.94 -13.78
C VAL A 37 -12.97 10.37 -14.92
N VAL A 38 -14.30 10.48 -14.80
CA VAL A 38 -15.23 10.04 -15.85
C VAL A 38 -15.38 11.15 -16.89
N PRO A 39 -15.17 10.88 -18.19
CA PRO A 39 -15.39 11.87 -19.23
C PRO A 39 -16.84 12.36 -19.27
N SER A 40 -17.05 13.66 -19.49
CA SER A 40 -18.39 14.28 -19.49
C SER A 40 -19.35 13.65 -20.49
N LYS A 41 -18.86 13.31 -21.68
CA LYS A 41 -19.65 12.62 -22.73
C LYS A 41 -20.16 11.26 -22.25
N LEU A 42 -19.30 10.49 -21.59
CA LEU A 42 -19.66 9.18 -21.03
C LEU A 42 -20.68 9.36 -19.91
N GLN A 43 -20.43 10.29 -18.99
CA GLN A 43 -21.33 10.58 -17.88
C GLN A 43 -22.74 10.99 -18.35
N GLN A 44 -22.85 11.74 -19.45
CA GLN A 44 -24.14 12.13 -20.03
C GLN A 44 -24.92 10.94 -20.60
N SER A 45 -24.22 9.99 -21.24
CA SER A 45 -24.82 8.77 -21.80
C SER A 45 -25.20 7.71 -20.77
N LEU A 46 -24.70 7.80 -19.53
CA LEU A 46 -25.03 6.84 -18.48
C LEU A 46 -26.50 6.95 -18.06
N GLN A 47 -27.09 5.79 -17.77
CA GLN A 47 -28.42 5.69 -17.17
C GLN A 47 -28.45 6.42 -15.82
N PHE A 48 -29.61 6.93 -15.43
CA PHE A 48 -29.77 7.75 -14.23
C PHE A 48 -29.18 7.10 -12.97
N ASN A 49 -29.45 5.81 -12.76
CA ASN A 49 -28.99 5.06 -11.58
C ASN A 49 -27.46 4.88 -11.52
N LEU A 50 -26.78 4.91 -12.67
CA LEU A 50 -25.32 4.71 -12.78
C LEU A 50 -24.54 6.02 -12.90
N LYS A 51 -25.23 7.15 -13.01
CA LYS A 51 -24.59 8.45 -13.14
C LYS A 51 -23.94 8.82 -11.80
N PRO A 52 -22.61 8.98 -11.73
CA PRO A 52 -21.95 9.42 -10.51
C PRO A 52 -22.42 10.84 -10.15
N THR A 53 -22.82 11.02 -8.91
CA THR A 53 -23.11 12.32 -8.29
C THR A 53 -21.81 12.90 -7.77
N PHE A 54 -21.26 13.86 -8.50
CA PHE A 54 -20.20 14.71 -7.97
C PHE A 54 -20.85 15.91 -7.31
N GLU A 55 -20.48 16.20 -6.06
CA GLU A 55 -20.76 17.51 -5.49
C GLU A 55 -19.99 18.53 -6.33
N GLU A 56 -20.72 19.33 -7.12
CA GLU A 56 -20.11 20.50 -7.76
C GLU A 56 -19.50 21.33 -6.62
N LYS A 57 -18.20 21.64 -6.72
CA LYS A 57 -17.56 22.57 -5.77
C LYS A 57 -18.50 23.77 -5.60
N PRO A 58 -18.86 24.14 -4.35
CA PRO A 58 -19.90 25.12 -4.12
C PRO A 58 -19.61 26.37 -4.94
N LYS A 59 -20.55 26.77 -5.82
CA LYS A 59 -20.42 27.97 -6.64
C LYS A 59 -20.36 29.18 -5.69
N GLU A 60 -19.14 29.67 -5.48
CA GLU A 60 -18.60 30.33 -4.28
C GLU A 60 -19.23 31.65 -3.80
N LYS A 61 -20.38 32.11 -4.29
CA LYS A 61 -20.79 33.50 -4.01
C LYS A 61 -21.89 33.68 -2.96
N LYS A 62 -22.84 32.76 -2.83
CA LYS A 62 -24.00 32.97 -1.92
C LYS A 62 -23.83 32.28 -0.58
N GLU A 63 -23.41 31.02 -0.58
CA GLU A 63 -23.17 30.24 0.65
C GLU A 63 -21.97 30.78 1.43
N CYS A 64 -20.94 31.28 0.73
CA CYS A 64 -19.78 31.90 1.35
C CYS A 64 -20.15 33.14 2.18
N VAL A 65 -21.11 33.96 1.73
CA VAL A 65 -21.50 35.17 2.49
C VAL A 65 -22.23 34.80 3.77
N ILE A 66 -23.18 33.85 3.71
CA ILE A 66 -23.89 33.39 4.91
C ILE A 66 -22.92 32.71 5.85
N ALA A 67 -22.16 31.71 5.38
CA ALA A 67 -21.20 30.99 6.21
C ALA A 67 -20.14 31.91 6.81
N ARG A 68 -19.63 32.89 6.05
CA ARG A 68 -18.66 33.88 6.56
C ARG A 68 -19.27 34.80 7.62
N ASN A 69 -20.52 35.20 7.44
CA ASN A 69 -21.20 36.14 8.35
C ASN A 69 -21.78 35.43 9.59
N THR A 70 -22.09 34.14 9.51
CA THR A 70 -22.64 33.35 10.63
C THR A 70 -21.59 32.48 11.32
N ALA A 71 -20.37 32.36 10.79
CA ALA A 71 -19.30 31.59 11.42
C ALA A 71 -18.86 32.25 12.73
N LEU A 72 -19.03 31.52 13.83
CA LEU A 72 -18.49 31.90 15.13
C LEU A 72 -16.98 31.63 15.16
N ILE A 73 -16.21 32.66 15.53
CA ILE A 73 -14.76 32.53 15.75
C ILE A 73 -14.57 31.88 17.11
N LEU A 74 -13.81 30.79 17.15
CA LEU A 74 -13.52 30.07 18.38
C LEU A 74 -12.54 30.87 19.26
N GLU A 75 -12.74 30.79 20.57
CA GLU A 75 -11.79 31.34 21.52
C GLU A 75 -10.43 30.60 21.45
N PRO A 76 -9.31 31.22 21.86
CA PRO A 76 -7.99 30.61 21.77
C PRO A 76 -7.90 29.24 22.46
N GLU A 77 -8.54 29.08 23.63
CA GLU A 77 -8.56 27.82 24.37
C GLU A 77 -9.42 26.75 23.66
N GLU A 78 -10.55 27.14 23.09
CA GLU A 78 -11.39 26.23 22.29
C GLU A 78 -10.67 25.77 21.02
N ALA A 79 -9.96 26.68 20.35
CA ALA A 79 -9.15 26.36 19.18
C ALA A 79 -8.03 25.37 19.52
N LYS A 80 -7.33 25.55 20.64
CA LYS A 80 -6.32 24.60 21.16
C LYS A 80 -6.94 23.23 21.42
N ARG A 81 -8.06 23.16 22.15
CA ARG A 81 -8.78 21.91 22.44
C ARG A 81 -9.24 21.21 21.15
N LYS A 82 -9.79 21.96 20.19
CA LYS A 82 -10.23 21.42 18.90
C LYS A 82 -9.05 20.82 18.12
N ARG A 83 -7.92 21.51 18.07
CA ARG A 83 -6.68 21.03 17.43
C ARG A 83 -6.17 19.75 18.10
N MET A 84 -6.12 19.73 19.43
CA MET A 84 -5.71 18.55 20.20
C MET A 84 -6.61 17.35 19.88
N MET A 85 -7.93 17.53 19.92
CA MET A 85 -8.89 16.47 19.59
C MET A 85 -8.75 15.99 18.15
N HIS A 86 -8.45 16.89 17.20
CA HIS A 86 -8.18 16.50 15.83
C HIS A 86 -6.93 15.60 15.72
N MET A 87 -5.83 15.97 16.38
CA MET A 87 -4.60 15.17 16.40
C MET A 87 -4.84 13.77 16.99
N LEU A 88 -5.56 13.68 18.12
CA LEU A 88 -5.90 12.40 18.74
C LEU A 88 -6.72 11.49 17.82
N ARG A 89 -7.68 12.06 17.06
CA ARG A 89 -8.46 11.29 16.09
C ARG A 89 -7.60 10.76 14.94
N VAL A 90 -6.66 11.55 14.44
CA VAL A 90 -5.74 11.12 13.36
C VAL A 90 -4.88 9.96 13.87
N ILE A 91 -4.25 10.11 15.04
CA ILE A 91 -3.43 9.05 15.66
C ILE A 91 -4.25 7.77 15.85
N ASN A 92 -5.47 7.87 16.37
CA ASN A 92 -6.32 6.70 16.57
C ASN A 92 -6.68 6.00 15.24
N LYS A 93 -6.99 6.77 14.19
CA LYS A 93 -7.24 6.20 12.85
C LYS A 93 -6.04 5.43 12.34
N ASP A 94 -4.83 5.94 12.55
CA ASP A 94 -3.61 5.28 12.10
C ASP A 94 -3.30 4.01 12.90
N ILE A 95 -3.55 4.02 14.22
CA ILE A 95 -3.41 2.83 15.07
C ILE A 95 -4.38 1.73 14.61
N VAL A 96 -5.65 2.08 14.39
CA VAL A 96 -6.67 1.12 13.94
C VAL A 96 -6.28 0.52 12.59
N LYS A 97 -5.92 1.34 11.58
CA LYS A 97 -5.46 0.87 10.28
C LYS A 97 -4.26 -0.09 10.38
N LYS A 98 -3.29 0.22 11.24
CA LYS A 98 -2.12 -0.66 11.46
C LYS A 98 -2.52 -1.99 12.10
N SER A 99 -3.47 -1.98 13.03
CA SER A 99 -3.99 -3.20 13.65
C SER A 99 -4.76 -4.08 12.68
N GLU A 100 -5.59 -3.47 11.81
CA GLU A 100 -6.32 -4.17 10.75
C GLU A 100 -5.35 -4.81 9.75
N ALA A 101 -4.36 -4.06 9.27
CA ALA A 101 -3.34 -4.58 8.35
C ALA A 101 -2.49 -5.71 8.98
N ALA A 102 -2.20 -5.65 10.28
CA ALA A 102 -1.53 -6.74 10.99
C ALA A 102 -2.42 -7.99 11.10
N HIS A 103 -3.71 -7.81 11.37
CA HIS A 103 -4.69 -8.88 11.43
C HIS A 103 -4.89 -9.56 10.07
N GLU A 104 -5.00 -8.79 8.99
CA GLU A 104 -5.09 -9.32 7.62
C GLU A 104 -3.86 -10.14 7.24
N LYS A 105 -2.65 -9.69 7.61
CA LYS A 105 -1.42 -10.45 7.40
C LYS A 105 -1.44 -11.77 8.15
N TYR A 106 -1.85 -11.75 9.41
CA TYR A 106 -1.98 -12.97 10.23
C TYR A 106 -2.97 -13.96 9.61
N LEU A 107 -4.14 -13.50 9.16
CA LEU A 107 -5.12 -14.35 8.48
C LEU A 107 -4.55 -14.93 7.18
N ALA A 108 -3.83 -14.13 6.39
CA ALA A 108 -3.21 -14.58 5.16
C ALA A 108 -2.11 -15.63 5.39
N GLU A 109 -1.32 -15.48 6.46
CA GLU A 109 -0.32 -16.50 6.85
C GLU A 109 -1.00 -17.79 7.30
N LYS A 110 -2.02 -17.71 8.15
CA LYS A 110 -2.79 -18.87 8.59
C LYS A 110 -3.43 -19.63 7.42
N ALA A 111 -4.04 -18.91 6.47
CA ALA A 111 -4.62 -19.53 5.27
C ALA A 111 -3.56 -20.23 4.39
N LYS A 112 -2.34 -19.69 4.29
CA LYS A 112 -1.23 -20.33 3.58
C LYS A 112 -0.77 -21.60 4.28
N GLU A 113 -0.71 -21.60 5.61
CA GLU A 113 -0.36 -22.79 6.38
C GLU A 113 -1.41 -23.91 6.20
N GLU A 114 -2.70 -23.57 6.29
CA GLU A 114 -3.79 -24.52 6.08
C GLU A 114 -3.77 -25.10 4.66
N ALA A 115 -3.58 -24.27 3.63
CA ALA A 115 -3.43 -24.74 2.26
C ALA A 115 -2.18 -25.63 2.07
N GLY A 116 -1.08 -25.31 2.77
CA GLY A 116 0.13 -26.13 2.78
C GLY A 116 -0.09 -27.51 3.41
N LYS A 117 -0.84 -27.59 4.51
CA LYS A 117 -1.22 -28.85 5.17
C LYS A 117 -2.13 -29.69 4.28
N ALA A 118 -3.19 -29.11 3.73
CA ALA A 118 -4.10 -29.80 2.82
C ALA A 118 -3.39 -30.36 1.56
N ARG A 119 -2.40 -29.63 1.01
CA ARG A 119 -1.57 -30.12 -0.10
C ARG A 119 -0.72 -31.33 0.29
N LYS A 120 -0.12 -31.33 1.49
CA LYS A 120 0.66 -32.47 2.00
C LYS A 120 -0.22 -33.69 2.21
N GLU A 121 -1.40 -33.51 2.81
CA GLU A 121 -2.38 -34.59 3.01
C GLU A 121 -2.80 -35.23 1.68
N HIS A 122 -3.13 -34.40 0.68
CA HIS A 122 -3.52 -34.87 -0.65
C HIS A 122 -2.37 -35.51 -1.45
N GLN A 123 -1.11 -35.16 -1.18
CA GLN A 123 0.06 -35.86 -1.74
C GLN A 123 0.26 -37.22 -1.06
N SER A 124 0.16 -37.29 0.26
CA SER A 124 0.29 -38.54 1.00
C SER A 124 -0.81 -39.56 0.68
N SER A 125 -2.04 -39.12 0.40
CA SER A 125 -3.11 -40.03 -0.03
C SER A 125 -2.90 -40.55 -1.45
N LYS A 126 -2.30 -39.77 -2.34
CA LYS A 126 -1.98 -40.20 -3.71
C LYS A 126 -0.79 -41.16 -3.79
N GLU A 127 0.20 -41.01 -2.92
CA GLU A 127 1.37 -41.91 -2.86
C GLU A 127 1.03 -43.26 -2.20
N GLY A 128 0.01 -43.31 -1.34
CA GLY A 128 -0.47 -44.55 -0.70
C GLY A 128 -1.24 -45.51 -1.61
N ASP A 129 -1.63 -45.08 -2.81
CA ASP A 129 -2.50 -45.84 -3.73
C ASP A 129 -1.75 -46.55 -4.88
N PHE A 130 -0.40 -46.59 -4.88
CA PHE A 130 0.34 -47.36 -5.89
C PHE A 130 0.56 -48.82 -5.42
N PRO A 131 -0.14 -49.82 -6.00
CA PRO A 131 0.10 -51.22 -5.64
C PRO A 131 1.51 -51.63 -6.08
N HIS A 132 2.34 -52.04 -5.13
CA HIS A 132 3.62 -52.66 -5.44
C HIS A 132 3.39 -53.95 -6.24
N PRO A 133 4.02 -54.14 -7.42
CA PRO A 133 3.92 -55.39 -8.15
C PRO A 133 4.63 -56.49 -7.34
N ASN A 134 3.87 -57.52 -6.98
CA ASN A 134 4.37 -58.68 -6.25
C ASN A 134 5.54 -59.33 -7.02
N PRO A 135 6.72 -59.53 -6.39
CA PRO A 135 7.81 -60.24 -7.04
C PRO A 135 7.50 -61.74 -7.11
N THR A 136 7.55 -62.29 -8.32
CA THR A 136 7.52 -63.73 -8.64
C THR A 136 8.83 -64.42 -8.31
#